data_AF-A0A9W7W1F3-F1
#
_entry.id   AF-A0A9W7W1F3-F1
#
_cell.length_a   1.000
_cell.length_b   1.000
_cell.length_c   1.000
_cell.angle_alpha   90.00
_cell.angle_beta   90.00
_cell.angle_gamma   90.00
#
_symmetry.space_group_name_H-M   'P 1'
#
loop_
_entity.id
_entity.type
_entity.pdbx_description
1 polymer ?
#
loop_
_entity_poly.entity_id
_entity_poly.type
_entity_poly.pdbx_seq_one_letter_code
_entity_poly.pdbx_strand_id
1 'polypeptide(L)'
;MDALIAAHTTLEKRANLSKALADVDTLIQTLQNTRDSIQQHPDAAPLRIAELKKPIKQSFDKIEEDLKEVNKGLNQYQKALKEKFKAGALPNLGFGGGGDDAAEGGEDEGGEAVGLGSESKRGLLDRAIAMHLLREGKFGVASTFVAEVDAKRRREQRRKRRKVDHSQDGEEMDGVVVDGGDEAPGDEEDGSGTLPNDQDSWIRDFQTEARPDPDDIMSSSSAADLSTSPADPLARGHLQQKFAEMYRILDALRNHHNLQPAIDWAAQHSAALDQRGSTLEFELSRLKFVELYSSHTPPTPTPTTPSELSGPLSALAYARRTFPTFSTRYATETVALLGSLAFAPDLASSPYHNLFTTHSTYATVSQAFTREFCTLLALPAASPLYTATTAGTIALPVLAKLASILNKSRGQWTSVNELPVETPLPPGFSFHAVFVCPVSKEQATDANPPMMLPCGHVIAKESLEMHARGKSRMKCPYCPGECRPSEARRVYV
;
A
#
# COMPACT_ATOMS: atom_id res chain seq x y z
N MET A 1 -21.15 8.28 -17.88
CA MET A 1 -20.14 7.22 -17.67
C MET A 1 -20.16 6.19 -18.79
N ASP A 2 -21.27 6.04 -19.51
CA ASP A 2 -21.52 4.96 -20.46
C ASP A 2 -20.50 4.83 -21.58
N ALA A 3 -20.06 5.94 -22.19
CA ALA A 3 -19.03 5.92 -23.23
C ALA A 3 -17.68 5.36 -22.74
N LEU A 4 -17.33 5.65 -21.47
CA LEU A 4 -16.10 5.14 -20.85
C LEU A 4 -16.23 3.64 -20.54
N ILE A 5 -17.38 3.22 -20.00
CA ILE A 5 -17.69 1.82 -19.71
C ILE A 5 -17.70 1.00 -21.02
N ALA A 6 -18.29 1.52 -22.09
CA ALA A 6 -18.33 0.88 -23.40
C ALA A 6 -16.92 0.72 -23.99
N ALA A 7 -16.08 1.77 -23.91
CA ALA A 7 -14.69 1.69 -24.37
C ALA A 7 -13.87 0.70 -23.52
N HIS A 8 -14.05 0.69 -22.20
CA HIS A 8 -13.42 -0.29 -21.30
C HIS A 8 -13.84 -1.72 -21.63
N THR A 9 -15.14 -1.97 -21.79
CA THR A 9 -15.67 -3.29 -22.16
C THR A 9 -15.11 -3.76 -23.50
N THR A 10 -14.90 -2.85 -24.45
CA THR A 10 -14.30 -3.15 -25.76
C THR A 10 -12.84 -3.59 -25.60
N LEU A 11 -12.06 -2.87 -24.79
CA LEU A 11 -10.69 -3.28 -24.43
C LEU A 11 -10.67 -4.64 -23.77
N GLU A 12 -11.50 -4.84 -22.75
CA GLU A 12 -11.53 -6.05 -21.94
C GLU A 12 -11.91 -7.30 -22.75
N LYS A 13 -12.86 -7.19 -23.68
CA LYS A 13 -13.38 -8.36 -24.41
C LYS A 13 -12.73 -8.61 -25.76
N ARG A 14 -12.27 -7.56 -26.45
CA ARG A 14 -11.94 -7.65 -27.88
C ARG A 14 -10.59 -7.04 -28.23
N ALA A 15 -10.30 -5.84 -27.74
CA ALA A 15 -9.08 -5.12 -28.06
C ALA A 15 -8.00 -5.31 -26.97
N ASN A 16 -7.84 -6.53 -26.47
CA ASN A 16 -6.82 -6.92 -25.51
C ASN A 16 -5.72 -7.77 -26.18
N LEU A 17 -4.68 -8.09 -25.43
CA LEU A 17 -3.53 -8.86 -25.91
C LEU A 17 -3.79 -10.37 -26.05
N SER A 18 -4.99 -10.89 -25.77
CA SER A 18 -5.22 -12.35 -25.71
C SER A 18 -4.93 -13.08 -27.02
N LYS A 19 -5.34 -12.52 -28.16
CA LYS A 19 -5.05 -13.10 -29.48
C LYS A 19 -3.57 -13.08 -29.82
N ALA A 20 -2.93 -11.92 -29.60
CA ALA A 20 -1.50 -11.75 -29.81
C ALA A 20 -0.67 -12.70 -28.93
N LEU A 21 -1.07 -12.90 -27.67
CA LEU A 21 -0.43 -13.87 -26.77
C LEU A 21 -0.62 -15.31 -27.27
N ALA A 22 -1.82 -15.69 -27.70
CA ALA A 22 -2.06 -17.03 -28.26
C ALA A 22 -1.23 -17.29 -29.54
N ASP A 23 -1.03 -16.28 -30.37
CA ASP A 23 -0.18 -16.36 -31.56
C ASP A 23 1.32 -16.46 -31.21
N VAL A 24 1.76 -15.74 -30.17
CA VAL A 24 3.11 -15.88 -29.61
C VAL A 24 3.33 -17.28 -29.03
N ASP A 25 2.38 -17.82 -28.27
CA ASP A 25 2.47 -19.17 -27.71
C ASP A 25 2.53 -20.23 -28.82
N THR A 26 1.74 -20.05 -29.88
CA THR A 26 1.78 -20.92 -31.07
C THR A 26 3.14 -20.86 -31.77
N LEU A 27 3.73 -19.67 -31.87
CA LEU A 27 5.08 -19.48 -32.41
C LEU A 27 6.13 -20.18 -31.53
N ILE A 28 6.07 -19.99 -30.20
CA ILE A 28 6.97 -20.66 -29.24
C ILE A 28 6.86 -22.18 -29.39
N GLN A 29 5.64 -22.72 -29.47
CA GLN A 29 5.43 -24.15 -29.63
C GLN A 29 5.98 -24.67 -30.96
N THR A 30 5.85 -23.90 -32.04
CA THR A 30 6.44 -24.23 -33.35
C THR A 30 7.98 -24.26 -33.29
N LEU A 31 8.59 -23.29 -32.60
CA LEU A 31 10.04 -23.23 -32.38
C LEU A 31 10.53 -24.40 -31.51
N GLN A 32 9.81 -24.73 -30.43
CA GLN A 32 10.12 -25.85 -29.54
C GLN A 32 10.03 -27.20 -30.28
N ASN A 33 8.94 -27.43 -31.02
CA ASN A 33 8.76 -28.65 -31.82
C ASN A 33 9.87 -28.81 -32.88
N THR A 34 10.30 -27.70 -33.48
CA THR A 34 11.37 -27.71 -34.48
C THR A 34 12.73 -28.01 -33.85
N ARG A 35 13.02 -27.40 -32.70
CA ARG A 35 14.22 -27.73 -31.89
C ARG A 35 14.25 -29.21 -31.55
N ASP A 36 13.15 -29.76 -31.05
CA ASP A 36 13.07 -31.17 -30.63
C ASP A 36 13.22 -32.12 -31.83
N SER A 37 12.67 -31.75 -33.00
CA SER A 37 12.84 -32.51 -34.24
C SER A 37 14.28 -32.50 -34.75
N ILE A 38 14.99 -31.37 -34.64
CA ILE A 38 16.41 -31.26 -35.00
C ILE A 38 17.28 -32.09 -34.05
N GLN A 39 16.94 -32.11 -32.76
CA GLN A 39 17.65 -32.89 -31.76
C GLN A 39 17.51 -34.41 -32.01
N GLN A 40 16.37 -34.86 -32.54
CA GLN A 40 16.14 -36.25 -32.92
C GLN A 40 16.78 -36.64 -34.27
N HIS A 41 16.88 -35.69 -35.21
CA HIS A 41 17.41 -35.93 -36.56
C HIS A 41 18.35 -34.79 -36.99
N PRO A 42 19.63 -34.81 -36.56
CA PRO A 42 20.61 -33.75 -36.84
C PRO A 42 20.83 -33.53 -38.35
N ASP A 43 20.76 -34.59 -39.13
CA ASP A 43 21.03 -34.60 -40.57
C ASP A 43 19.96 -33.82 -41.37
N ALA A 44 18.75 -33.67 -40.81
CA ALA A 44 17.63 -32.94 -41.42
C ALA A 44 17.57 -31.47 -40.99
N ALA A 45 18.52 -30.98 -40.19
CA ALA A 45 18.50 -29.62 -39.64
C ALA A 45 18.40 -28.50 -40.68
N PRO A 46 19.13 -28.52 -41.82
CA PRO A 46 19.03 -27.46 -42.83
C PRO A 46 17.63 -27.38 -43.45
N LEU A 47 16.99 -28.53 -43.66
CA LEU A 47 15.63 -28.62 -44.20
C LEU A 47 14.61 -28.05 -43.20
N ARG A 48 14.69 -28.47 -41.92
CA ARG A 48 13.77 -28.01 -40.87
C ARG A 48 13.88 -26.51 -40.60
N ILE A 49 15.10 -25.95 -40.62
CA ILE A 49 15.31 -24.50 -40.49
C ILE A 49 14.75 -23.75 -41.70
N ALA A 50 14.86 -24.30 -42.91
CA ALA A 50 14.27 -23.71 -44.11
C ALA A 50 12.72 -23.69 -44.06
N GLU A 51 12.10 -24.79 -43.59
CA GLU A 51 10.65 -24.91 -43.40
C GLU A 51 10.12 -23.90 -42.36
N LEU A 52 10.94 -23.55 -41.37
CA LEU A 52 10.59 -22.64 -40.26
C LEU A 52 10.44 -21.17 -40.69
N LYS A 53 11.13 -20.73 -41.75
CA LYS A 53 11.16 -19.32 -42.17
C LYS A 53 9.77 -18.76 -42.49
N LYS A 54 8.93 -19.56 -43.15
CA LYS A 54 7.60 -19.13 -43.59
C LYS A 54 6.61 -19.03 -42.41
N PRO A 55 6.46 -20.03 -41.53
CA PRO A 55 5.65 -19.94 -40.32
C PRO A 55 6.06 -18.77 -39.43
N ILE A 56 7.36 -18.55 -39.19
CA ILE A 56 7.85 -17.42 -38.38
C ILE A 56 7.34 -16.09 -38.95
N LYS A 57 7.54 -15.86 -40.26
CA LYS A 57 7.11 -14.62 -40.90
C LYS A 57 5.59 -14.43 -40.79
N GLN A 58 4.81 -15.49 -41.05
CA GLN A 58 3.36 -15.45 -40.94
C GLN A 58 2.89 -15.15 -39.51
N SER A 59 3.56 -15.71 -38.49
CA SER A 59 3.28 -15.40 -37.10
C SER A 59 3.55 -13.93 -36.77
N PHE A 60 4.67 -13.37 -37.21
CA PHE A 60 4.98 -11.95 -37.01
C PHE A 60 3.96 -11.03 -37.68
N ASP A 61 3.62 -11.29 -38.95
CA ASP A 61 2.63 -10.51 -39.69
C ASP A 61 1.25 -10.53 -38.98
N LYS A 62 0.87 -11.68 -38.43
CA LYS A 62 -0.39 -11.85 -37.69
C LYS A 62 -0.39 -11.14 -36.35
N ILE A 63 0.70 -11.24 -35.58
CA ILE A 63 0.89 -10.51 -34.33
C ILE A 63 0.82 -9.00 -34.56
N GLU A 64 1.46 -8.49 -35.62
CA GLU A 64 1.43 -7.07 -35.95
C GLU A 64 0.01 -6.59 -36.30
N GLU A 65 -0.77 -7.41 -37.02
CA GLU A 65 -2.17 -7.10 -37.33
C GLU A 65 -3.05 -7.07 -36.08
N ASP A 66 -2.90 -8.06 -35.19
CA ASP A 66 -3.65 -8.10 -33.93
C ASP A 66 -3.32 -6.91 -33.02
N LEU A 67 -2.06 -6.45 -32.99
CA LEU A 67 -1.65 -5.26 -32.24
C LEU A 67 -2.30 -3.96 -32.74
N LYS A 68 -2.72 -3.88 -34.01
CA LYS A 68 -3.47 -2.71 -34.52
C LYS A 68 -4.85 -2.60 -33.87
N GLU A 69 -5.54 -3.73 -33.65
CA GLU A 69 -6.85 -3.75 -32.97
C GLU A 69 -6.70 -3.30 -31.51
N VAL A 70 -5.64 -3.73 -30.82
CA VAL A 70 -5.30 -3.32 -29.45
C VAL A 70 -5.04 -1.81 -29.37
N ASN A 71 -4.15 -1.29 -30.23
CA ASN A 71 -3.83 0.15 -30.26
C ASN A 71 -5.07 1.01 -30.56
N LYS A 72 -5.95 0.55 -31.45
CA LYS A 72 -7.21 1.23 -31.73
C LYS A 72 -8.12 1.26 -30.49
N GLY A 73 -8.25 0.14 -29.77
CA GLY A 73 -9.00 0.07 -28.52
C GLY A 73 -8.45 1.01 -27.45
N LEU A 74 -7.13 1.02 -27.25
CA LEU A 74 -6.46 1.91 -26.29
C LEU A 74 -6.70 3.38 -26.60
N ASN A 75 -6.58 3.77 -27.87
CA ASN A 75 -6.85 5.14 -28.31
C ASN A 75 -8.31 5.57 -28.07
N GLN A 76 -9.26 4.67 -28.32
CA GLN A 76 -10.68 4.93 -28.06
C GLN A 76 -10.94 5.11 -26.56
N TYR A 77 -10.35 4.26 -25.72
CA TYR A 77 -10.45 4.36 -24.27
C TYR A 77 -9.81 5.64 -23.73
N GLN A 78 -8.61 5.99 -24.21
CA GLN A 78 -7.94 7.24 -23.86
C GLN A 78 -8.78 8.46 -24.26
N LYS A 79 -9.41 8.44 -25.43
CA LYS A 79 -10.32 9.52 -25.86
C LYS A 79 -11.54 9.60 -24.95
N ALA A 80 -12.15 8.47 -24.60
CA ALA A 80 -13.29 8.43 -23.68
C ALA A 80 -12.92 8.95 -22.28
N LEU A 81 -11.72 8.62 -21.77
CA LEU A 81 -11.17 9.17 -20.54
C LEU A 81 -11.00 10.69 -20.62
N LYS A 82 -10.32 11.17 -21.67
CA LYS A 82 -10.08 12.61 -21.87
C LYS A 82 -11.37 13.40 -21.96
N GLU A 83 -12.38 12.91 -22.67
CA GLU A 83 -13.68 13.59 -22.80
C GLU A 83 -14.48 13.55 -21.50
N LYS A 84 -14.38 12.48 -20.70
CA LYS A 84 -15.08 12.40 -19.41
C LYS A 84 -14.45 13.23 -18.31
N PHE A 85 -13.13 13.30 -18.28
CA PHE A 85 -12.38 14.06 -17.28
C PHE A 85 -11.83 15.38 -17.84
N LYS A 86 -12.43 15.89 -18.91
CA LYS A 86 -12.03 17.15 -19.56
C LYS A 86 -12.30 18.31 -18.62
N ALA A 87 -11.28 18.69 -17.82
CA ALA A 87 -11.22 19.85 -16.93
C ALA A 87 -12.55 20.33 -16.36
N GLY A 88 -13.41 19.40 -15.92
CA GLY A 88 -14.48 19.75 -15.01
C GLY A 88 -13.77 20.07 -13.73
N ALA A 89 -13.53 21.35 -13.47
CA ALA A 89 -12.85 21.79 -12.26
C ALA A 89 -13.51 21.05 -11.09
N LEU A 90 -12.75 20.12 -10.49
CA LEU A 90 -13.12 19.61 -9.18
C LEU A 90 -13.33 20.86 -8.31
N PRO A 91 -14.39 20.92 -7.49
CA PRO A 91 -14.67 22.11 -6.69
C PRO A 91 -13.42 22.48 -5.90
N ASN A 92 -12.68 23.48 -6.40
CA ASN A 92 -11.50 23.98 -5.75
C ASN A 92 -12.02 24.92 -4.68
N LEU A 93 -12.25 24.37 -3.49
CA LEU A 93 -12.75 25.09 -2.35
C LEU A 93 -11.68 25.99 -1.71
N GLY A 94 -10.49 26.11 -2.29
CA GLY A 94 -9.40 26.92 -1.74
C GLY A 94 -8.79 26.35 -0.46
N PHE A 95 -9.07 25.07 -0.14
CA PHE A 95 -8.47 24.36 1.00
C PHE A 95 -7.02 23.97 0.66
N GLY A 96 -6.13 24.96 0.71
CA GLY A 96 -4.71 24.81 0.47
C GLY A 96 -3.96 26.00 1.03
N GLY A 97 -3.75 26.01 2.35
CA GLY A 97 -2.82 26.93 2.98
C GLY A 97 -1.40 26.68 2.45
N GLY A 98 -0.85 27.70 1.80
CA GLY A 98 0.55 27.87 1.44
C GLY A 98 0.75 29.38 1.23
N GLY A 99 1.63 29.98 2.02
CA GLY A 99 1.73 31.43 2.22
C GLY A 99 2.14 32.24 0.99
N ASP A 100 1.79 33.53 1.06
CA ASP A 100 2.51 34.72 0.58
C ASP A 100 3.03 34.86 -0.87
N ASP A 101 2.68 33.99 -1.82
CA ASP A 101 3.07 34.19 -3.24
C ASP A 101 1.89 34.53 -4.18
N ALA A 102 0.79 35.07 -3.64
CA ALA A 102 -0.32 35.60 -4.44
C ALA A 102 -0.21 37.13 -4.60
N ALA A 103 0.91 37.61 -5.13
CA ALA A 103 1.05 39.01 -5.54
C ALA A 103 1.76 39.11 -6.90
N GLU A 104 1.00 39.65 -7.86
CA GLU A 104 1.44 40.31 -9.10
C GLU A 104 1.99 39.46 -10.26
N GLY A 105 1.19 39.37 -11.33
CA GLY A 105 1.70 39.42 -12.69
C GLY A 105 1.20 38.34 -13.65
N GLY A 106 0.37 38.73 -14.62
CA GLY A 106 0.25 38.04 -15.91
C GLY A 106 -1.09 37.36 -16.19
N GLU A 107 -1.98 38.07 -16.89
CA GLU A 107 -3.15 37.50 -17.56
C GLU A 107 -2.73 36.75 -18.84
N ASP A 108 -2.15 35.56 -18.75
CA ASP A 108 -2.28 34.54 -19.80
C ASP A 108 -1.75 33.17 -19.32
N GLU A 109 -2.32 32.10 -19.89
CA GLU A 109 -2.07 30.68 -19.60
C GLU A 109 -2.75 30.08 -18.34
N GLY A 110 -3.96 29.54 -18.56
CA GLY A 110 -4.47 28.31 -17.94
C GLY A 110 -4.18 28.12 -16.44
N GLY A 111 -4.93 28.81 -15.59
CA GLY A 111 -4.86 28.66 -14.13
C GLY A 111 -4.82 27.20 -13.69
N GLU A 112 -3.65 26.75 -13.20
CA GLU A 112 -3.51 25.49 -12.51
C GLU A 112 -4.35 25.55 -11.24
N ALA A 113 -5.38 24.70 -11.19
CA ALA A 113 -6.14 24.51 -9.97
C ALA A 113 -5.17 24.13 -8.84
N VAL A 114 -5.22 24.89 -7.74
CA VAL A 114 -4.57 24.59 -6.45
C VAL A 114 -5.24 23.35 -5.81
N GLY A 115 -5.13 22.22 -6.50
CA GLY A 115 -5.46 20.87 -6.03
C GLY A 115 -4.17 20.09 -5.80
N LEU A 116 -4.21 18.76 -5.96
CA LEU A 116 -3.05 17.84 -5.89
C LEU A 116 -1.88 18.16 -6.87
N GLY A 117 -1.88 19.32 -7.53
CA GLY A 117 -0.98 19.74 -8.60
C GLY A 117 0.39 20.28 -8.16
N SER A 118 0.61 20.59 -6.87
CA SER A 118 1.97 20.97 -6.43
C SER A 118 2.92 19.78 -6.61
N GLU A 119 4.14 20.03 -7.12
CA GLU A 119 5.15 19.01 -7.42
C GLU A 119 5.38 18.03 -6.24
N SER A 120 5.35 18.54 -5.00
CA SER A 120 5.46 17.75 -3.76
C SER A 120 4.26 16.81 -3.50
N LYS A 121 3.02 17.29 -3.67
CA LYS A 121 1.80 16.46 -3.53
C LYS A 121 1.68 15.39 -4.62
N ARG A 122 2.25 15.65 -5.80
CA ARG A 122 2.25 14.71 -6.92
C ARG A 122 3.14 13.48 -6.65
N GLY A 123 4.33 13.69 -6.08
CA GLY A 123 5.21 12.61 -5.65
C GLY A 123 4.57 11.68 -4.61
N LEU A 124 3.82 12.24 -3.64
CA LEU A 124 3.08 11.46 -2.65
C LEU A 124 1.97 10.60 -3.28
N LEU A 125 1.27 11.14 -4.28
CA LEU A 125 0.24 10.40 -5.01
C LEU A 125 0.86 9.26 -5.83
N ASP A 126 1.94 9.53 -6.56
CA ASP A 126 2.65 8.52 -7.35
C ASP A 126 3.17 7.40 -6.44
N ARG A 127 3.72 7.74 -5.27
CA ARG A 127 4.10 6.76 -4.23
C ARG A 127 2.89 5.95 -3.76
N ALA A 128 1.76 6.59 -3.46
CA ALA A 128 0.56 5.89 -3.01
C ALA A 128 0.00 4.92 -4.06
N ILE A 129 0.06 5.29 -5.35
CA ILE A 129 -0.32 4.42 -6.48
C ILE A 129 0.63 3.23 -6.58
N ALA A 130 1.95 3.46 -6.61
CA ALA A 130 2.93 2.39 -6.69
C ALA A 130 2.82 1.40 -5.52
N MET A 131 2.68 1.92 -4.30
CA MET A 131 2.45 1.13 -3.09
C MET A 131 1.15 0.32 -3.15
N HIS A 132 0.08 0.91 -3.68
CA HIS A 132 -1.18 0.18 -3.85
C HIS A 132 -1.03 -0.97 -4.85
N LEU A 133 -0.38 -0.73 -5.99
CA LEU A 133 -0.14 -1.78 -7.00
C LEU A 133 0.68 -2.94 -6.43
N LEU A 134 1.72 -2.68 -5.63
CA LEU A 134 2.47 -3.73 -4.92
C LEU A 134 1.60 -4.52 -3.94
N ARG A 135 0.78 -3.82 -3.16
CA ARG A 135 -0.13 -4.45 -2.19
C ARG A 135 -1.20 -5.32 -2.83
N GLU A 136 -1.58 -4.99 -4.06
CA GLU A 136 -2.53 -5.77 -4.89
C GLU A 136 -1.83 -6.87 -5.71
N GLY A 137 -0.51 -7.06 -5.54
CA GLY A 137 0.27 -8.09 -6.23
C GLY A 137 0.48 -7.79 -7.72
N LYS A 138 0.22 -6.56 -8.15
CA LYS A 138 0.40 -6.11 -9.53
C LYS A 138 1.85 -5.65 -9.77
N PHE A 139 2.80 -6.53 -9.47
CA PHE A 139 4.23 -6.22 -9.48
C PHE A 139 4.73 -5.66 -10.82
N GLY A 140 4.36 -6.30 -11.93
CA GLY A 140 4.75 -5.83 -13.26
C GLY A 140 4.20 -4.44 -13.58
N VAL A 141 2.94 -4.17 -13.22
CA VAL A 141 2.31 -2.85 -13.41
C VAL A 141 2.98 -1.80 -12.53
N ALA A 142 3.27 -2.15 -11.27
CA ALA A 142 3.97 -1.27 -10.33
C ALA A 142 5.36 -0.89 -10.88
N SER A 143 6.12 -1.88 -11.37
CA SER A 143 7.46 -1.66 -11.95
C SER A 143 7.40 -0.74 -13.16
N THR A 144 6.51 -1.01 -14.12
CA THR A 144 6.31 -0.16 -15.30
C THR A 144 5.91 1.26 -14.89
N PHE A 145 4.97 1.40 -13.96
CA PHE A 145 4.53 2.71 -13.47
C PHE A 145 5.67 3.51 -12.85
N VAL A 146 6.48 2.89 -11.98
CA VAL A 146 7.64 3.56 -11.35
C VAL A 146 8.67 3.97 -12.40
N ALA A 147 8.94 3.12 -13.40
CA ALA A 147 9.83 3.45 -14.50
C ALA A 147 9.32 4.63 -15.34
N GLU A 148 8.02 4.68 -15.63
CA GLU A 148 7.39 5.79 -16.35
C GLU A 148 7.44 7.10 -15.56
N VAL A 149 7.18 7.06 -14.25
CA VAL A 149 7.28 8.21 -13.35
C VAL A 149 8.71 8.76 -13.33
N ASP A 150 9.72 7.90 -13.16
CA ASP A 150 11.13 8.31 -13.18
C ASP A 150 11.53 8.90 -14.54
N ALA A 151 11.14 8.26 -15.65
CA ALA A 151 11.41 8.74 -16.99
C ALA A 151 10.77 10.12 -17.26
N LYS A 152 9.52 10.32 -16.82
CA LYS A 152 8.83 11.61 -16.94
C LYS A 152 9.56 12.70 -16.16
N ARG A 153 9.98 12.41 -14.92
CA ARG A 153 10.72 13.35 -14.08
C ARG A 153 12.07 13.73 -14.70
N ARG A 154 12.84 12.76 -15.19
CA ARG A 154 14.12 13.03 -15.88
C ARG A 154 13.93 13.95 -17.10
N ARG A 155 12.83 13.78 -17.84
CA ARG A 155 12.47 14.67 -18.96
C ARG A 155 12.13 16.08 -18.48
N GLU A 156 11.37 16.21 -17.40
CA GLU A 156 11.02 17.51 -16.80
C GLU A 156 12.26 18.25 -16.25
N GLN A 157 13.15 17.55 -15.54
CA GLN A 157 14.43 18.10 -15.07
C GLN A 157 15.32 18.57 -16.21
N ARG A 158 15.44 17.77 -17.30
CA ARG A 158 16.16 18.17 -18.52
C ARG A 158 15.57 19.43 -19.16
N ARG A 159 14.24 19.58 -19.16
CA ARG A 159 13.56 20.79 -19.67
C ARG A 159 13.82 22.00 -18.77
N LYS A 160 13.79 21.83 -17.44
CA LYS A 160 14.13 22.89 -16.48
C LYS A 160 15.58 23.37 -16.67
N ARG A 161 16.56 22.46 -16.77
CA ARG A 161 17.98 22.80 -17.01
C ARG A 161 18.18 23.60 -18.31
N ARG A 162 17.60 23.13 -19.42
CA ARG A 162 17.63 23.85 -20.70
C ARG A 162 17.04 25.26 -20.66
N LYS A 163 16.05 25.50 -19.79
CA LYS A 163 15.42 26.82 -19.63
C LYS A 163 16.30 27.77 -18.82
N VAL A 164 17.09 27.26 -17.89
CA VAL A 164 18.05 28.04 -17.08
C VAL A 164 19.24 28.49 -17.92
N ASP A 165 19.83 27.61 -18.74
CA ASP A 165 20.93 27.98 -19.65
C ASP A 165 20.50 29.09 -20.62
N HIS A 166 19.31 28.98 -21.21
CA HIS A 166 18.82 29.98 -22.16
C HIS A 166 18.45 31.34 -21.53
N SER A 167 18.43 31.42 -20.19
CA SER A 167 18.17 32.67 -19.46
C SER A 167 19.46 33.40 -19.05
N GLN A 168 20.63 32.76 -19.16
CA GLN A 168 21.92 33.34 -18.79
C GLN A 168 22.70 33.93 -19.97
N ASP A 169 22.33 33.63 -21.22
CA ASP A 169 22.97 34.18 -22.44
C ASP A 169 22.39 35.55 -22.88
N GLY A 170 21.83 36.32 -21.94
CA GLY A 170 21.05 37.54 -22.21
C GLY A 170 21.73 38.87 -21.89
N GLU A 171 23.02 38.91 -21.55
CA GLU A 171 23.79 40.16 -21.39
C GLU A 171 25.06 40.11 -22.26
N GLU A 172 25.16 41.04 -23.21
CA GLU A 172 26.19 41.16 -24.27
C GLU A 172 27.64 41.21 -23.76
N MET A 173 28.58 40.68 -24.56
CA MET A 173 29.70 41.50 -25.04
C MET A 173 30.35 40.94 -26.32
N ASP A 174 30.51 41.83 -27.30
CA ASP A 174 31.31 41.73 -28.53
C ASP A 174 32.68 41.05 -28.36
N GLY A 175 33.08 40.24 -29.36
CA GLY A 175 34.51 40.13 -29.70
C GLY A 175 35.03 38.78 -30.21
N VAL A 176 35.31 38.77 -31.52
CA VAL A 176 36.40 38.04 -32.20
C VAL A 176 36.23 36.53 -32.46
N VAL A 177 36.13 36.25 -33.76
CA VAL A 177 36.26 34.96 -34.43
C VAL A 177 37.69 34.42 -34.28
N VAL A 178 37.86 33.18 -33.80
CA VAL A 178 38.97 32.32 -34.21
C VAL A 178 38.47 30.88 -34.38
N ASP A 179 38.83 30.33 -35.53
CA ASP A 179 38.55 29.01 -36.09
C ASP A 179 39.36 27.88 -35.41
N GLY A 180 38.81 26.66 -35.43
CA GLY A 180 39.59 25.42 -35.36
C GLY A 180 39.12 24.36 -34.35
N GLY A 181 38.70 23.19 -34.86
CA GLY A 181 38.89 21.90 -34.18
C GLY A 181 37.64 21.01 -34.03
N ASP A 182 37.50 20.04 -34.94
CA ASP A 182 36.78 18.78 -34.75
C ASP A 182 37.23 18.08 -33.46
N GLU A 183 36.32 17.72 -32.55
CA GLU A 183 36.48 16.58 -31.62
C GLU A 183 35.12 16.03 -31.17
N ALA A 184 35.01 14.70 -31.16
CA ALA A 184 33.82 13.90 -30.88
C ALA A 184 33.43 13.91 -29.37
N PRO A 185 32.17 13.62 -28.99
CA PRO A 185 31.77 13.69 -27.58
C PRO A 185 32.33 12.48 -26.82
N GLY A 186 33.25 12.75 -25.89
CA GLY A 186 33.63 11.84 -24.83
C GLY A 186 32.59 11.87 -23.71
N ASP A 187 32.25 10.69 -23.20
CA ASP A 187 31.45 10.51 -21.98
C ASP A 187 32.26 10.98 -20.77
N GLU A 188 32.11 12.26 -20.39
CA GLU A 188 32.59 12.76 -19.10
C GLU A 188 31.46 12.65 -18.05
N GLU A 189 31.64 11.71 -17.12
CA GLU A 189 30.92 11.67 -15.85
C GLU A 189 31.29 12.91 -15.02
N ASP A 190 30.57 14.01 -15.21
CA ASP A 190 30.74 15.19 -14.36
C ASP A 190 29.99 15.00 -13.02
N GLY A 191 30.79 14.82 -11.98
CA GLY A 191 30.40 14.73 -10.58
C GLY A 191 29.95 16.08 -10.03
N SER A 192 28.76 16.54 -10.42
CA SER A 192 28.03 17.56 -9.66
C SER A 192 26.88 16.91 -8.89
N GLY A 193 27.19 16.38 -7.71
CA GLY A 193 26.22 15.81 -6.78
C GLY A 193 25.24 16.88 -6.28
N THR A 194 24.15 17.09 -7.02
CA THR A 194 22.94 17.68 -6.44
C THR A 194 22.38 16.63 -5.49
N LEU A 195 22.44 16.90 -4.18
CA LEU A 195 21.88 16.01 -3.15
C LEU A 195 20.47 15.56 -3.57
N PRO A 196 20.15 14.26 -3.51
CA PRO A 196 18.84 13.78 -3.92
C PRO A 196 17.76 14.46 -3.08
N ASN A 197 16.75 15.01 -3.74
CA ASN A 197 15.55 15.50 -3.07
C ASN A 197 14.97 14.35 -2.22
N ASP A 198 14.95 14.51 -0.90
CA ASP A 198 14.60 13.47 0.09
C ASP A 198 13.20 12.86 -0.15
N GLN A 199 12.33 13.62 -0.83
CA GLN A 199 10.97 13.25 -1.22
C GLN A 199 10.89 12.11 -2.25
N ASP A 200 11.99 11.79 -2.93
CA ASP A 200 12.04 10.84 -4.04
C ASP A 200 12.90 9.59 -3.77
N SER A 201 13.40 9.46 -2.54
CA SER A 201 14.09 8.27 -2.03
C SER A 201 13.29 6.98 -2.30
N TRP A 202 11.96 7.07 -2.21
CA TRP A 202 11.06 5.94 -2.42
C TRP A 202 11.18 5.29 -3.81
N ILE A 203 11.59 6.02 -4.86
CA ILE A 203 11.78 5.42 -6.19
C ILE A 203 12.99 4.48 -6.20
N ARG A 204 14.07 4.85 -5.48
CA ARG A 204 15.26 4.00 -5.33
C ARG A 204 14.96 2.77 -4.50
N ASP A 205 14.15 2.93 -3.44
CA ASP A 205 13.68 1.84 -2.60
C ASP A 205 12.86 0.77 -3.36
N PHE A 206 12.34 1.12 -4.53
CA PHE A 206 11.65 0.19 -5.44
C PHE A 206 12.60 -0.47 -6.46
N GLN A 207 13.76 0.12 -6.76
CA GLN A 207 14.60 -0.26 -7.92
C GLN A 207 15.90 -0.99 -7.55
N THR A 208 16.35 -0.98 -6.31
CA THR A 208 17.60 -1.65 -5.91
C THR A 208 17.45 -3.18 -5.82
N GLU A 209 17.83 -3.89 -6.90
CA GLU A 209 18.07 -5.35 -6.89
C GLU A 209 19.48 -5.73 -6.39
N ALA A 210 20.24 -4.79 -5.82
CA ALA A 210 21.59 -5.05 -5.35
C ALA A 210 21.57 -6.02 -4.16
N ARG A 211 22.35 -7.12 -4.26
CA ARG A 211 22.54 -8.08 -3.17
C ARG A 211 23.05 -7.36 -1.92
N PRO A 212 22.57 -7.74 -0.72
CA PRO A 212 23.05 -7.14 0.52
C PRO A 212 24.53 -7.44 0.72
N ASP A 213 25.27 -6.44 1.20
CA ASP A 213 26.61 -6.63 1.76
C ASP A 213 26.45 -7.45 3.05
N PRO A 214 27.17 -8.58 3.22
CA PRO A 214 27.02 -9.45 4.41
C PRO A 214 27.22 -8.75 5.76
N ASP A 215 27.84 -7.57 5.78
CA ASP A 215 28.08 -6.79 6.99
C ASP A 215 26.83 -6.02 7.50
N ASP A 216 25.84 -5.73 6.63
CA ASP A 216 24.60 -5.05 7.01
C ASP A 216 23.62 -5.96 7.78
N ILE A 217 23.79 -7.28 7.69
CA ILE A 217 22.93 -8.28 8.35
C ILE A 217 23.35 -8.48 9.82
N MET A 218 24.61 -8.21 10.16
CA MET A 218 25.20 -8.54 11.46
C MET A 218 25.18 -7.39 12.50
N SER A 219 24.93 -6.15 12.10
CA SER A 219 25.06 -4.98 13.00
C SER A 219 23.85 -4.68 13.91
N SER A 220 22.76 -5.47 13.87
CA SER A 220 21.58 -5.19 14.70
C SER A 220 21.63 -5.76 16.13
N SER A 221 22.81 -6.22 16.60
CA SER A 221 22.95 -6.92 17.88
C SER A 221 23.83 -6.26 18.94
N SER A 222 24.12 -4.94 18.86
CA SER A 222 24.77 -4.23 19.97
C SER A 222 23.91 -3.11 20.53
N ALA A 223 23.65 -3.20 21.82
CA ALA A 223 22.87 -2.29 22.63
C ALA A 223 23.46 -0.86 22.69
N ALA A 224 22.54 0.08 22.89
CA ALA A 224 22.74 1.46 23.35
C ALA A 224 23.28 2.48 22.34
N ASP A 225 22.37 3.15 21.62
CA ASP A 225 22.31 4.62 21.73
C ASP A 225 20.88 5.14 21.46
N LEU A 226 20.43 6.08 22.28
CA LEU A 226 19.04 6.52 22.41
C LEU A 226 18.90 7.93 21.83
N SER A 227 19.11 8.14 20.51
CA SER A 227 18.68 9.39 19.84
C SER A 227 18.47 9.33 18.32
N THR A 228 18.46 8.15 17.69
CA THR A 228 18.22 8.06 16.24
C THR A 228 16.74 7.86 15.95
N SER A 229 16.15 8.75 15.16
CA SER A 229 14.79 8.64 14.59
C SER A 229 14.51 7.21 14.11
N PRO A 230 13.30 6.64 14.29
CA PRO A 230 13.00 5.28 13.85
C PRO A 230 13.32 5.18 12.37
N ALA A 231 14.33 4.36 12.03
CA ALA A 231 14.76 4.16 10.67
C ALA A 231 13.56 3.79 9.79
N ASP A 232 13.27 4.60 8.78
CA ASP A 232 12.17 4.38 7.85
C ASP A 232 12.31 2.99 7.21
N PRO A 233 11.41 2.03 7.49
CA PRO A 233 11.48 0.69 6.90
C PRO A 233 11.34 0.70 5.38
N LEU A 234 10.89 1.82 4.80
CA LEU A 234 10.81 2.04 3.36
C LEU A 234 12.19 2.24 2.73
N ALA A 235 13.20 2.71 3.48
CA ALA A 235 14.54 3.05 2.98
C ALA A 235 15.43 1.84 2.57
N ARG A 236 14.87 0.62 2.51
CA ARG A 236 15.63 -0.62 2.31
C ARG A 236 15.21 -1.40 1.07
N GLY A 237 15.00 -0.76 -0.07
CA GLY A 237 15.25 -1.36 -1.39
C GLY A 237 14.54 -2.67 -1.82
N HIS A 238 13.69 -3.28 -0.99
CA HIS A 238 13.29 -4.70 -1.12
C HIS A 238 11.79 -4.91 -0.98
N LEU A 239 11.00 -3.84 -1.10
CA LEU A 239 9.58 -3.88 -0.79
C LEU A 239 8.81 -4.81 -1.73
N GLN A 240 9.19 -4.84 -3.01
CA GLN A 240 8.62 -5.77 -3.98
C GLN A 240 8.88 -7.23 -3.59
N GLN A 241 10.09 -7.55 -3.12
CA GLN A 241 10.44 -8.90 -2.66
C GLN A 241 9.62 -9.29 -1.43
N LYS A 242 9.45 -8.37 -0.48
CA LYS A 242 8.62 -8.59 0.72
C LYS A 242 7.17 -8.88 0.34
N PHE A 243 6.56 -8.08 -0.55
CA PHE A 243 5.21 -8.36 -1.03
C PHE A 243 5.14 -9.65 -1.86
N ALA A 244 6.16 -9.99 -2.65
CA ALA A 244 6.21 -11.27 -3.36
C ALA A 244 6.22 -12.47 -2.40
N GLU A 245 6.99 -12.39 -1.30
CA GLU A 245 6.97 -13.37 -0.21
C GLU A 245 5.57 -13.47 0.42
N MET A 246 4.96 -12.34 0.76
CA MET A 246 3.60 -12.29 1.31
C MET A 246 2.61 -13.00 0.38
N TYR A 247 2.66 -12.70 -0.91
CA TYR A 247 1.77 -13.29 -1.91
C TYR A 247 2.02 -14.79 -2.09
N ARG A 248 3.27 -15.26 -2.04
CA ARG A 248 3.59 -16.69 -2.03
C ARG A 248 2.97 -17.41 -0.84
N ILE A 249 3.01 -16.80 0.35
CA ILE A 249 2.38 -17.35 1.56
C ILE A 249 0.86 -17.34 1.44
N LEU A 250 0.28 -16.24 0.94
CA LEU A 250 -1.16 -16.11 0.72
C LEU A 250 -1.68 -17.10 -0.32
N ASP A 251 -0.92 -17.38 -1.37
CA ASP A 251 -1.25 -18.37 -2.39
C ASP A 251 -1.27 -19.79 -1.78
N ALA A 252 -0.25 -20.13 -0.99
CA ALA A 252 -0.21 -21.37 -0.22
C ALA A 252 -1.43 -21.51 0.70
N LEU A 253 -1.80 -20.43 1.42
CA LEU A 253 -2.97 -20.42 2.30
C LEU A 253 -4.29 -20.56 1.54
N ARG A 254 -4.53 -19.73 0.52
CA ARG A 254 -5.85 -19.58 -0.11
C ARG A 254 -6.14 -20.65 -1.16
N ASN A 255 -5.13 -21.01 -1.94
CA ASN A 255 -5.31 -21.88 -3.11
C ASN A 255 -4.88 -23.32 -2.81
N HIS A 256 -3.80 -23.48 -2.04
CA HIS A 256 -3.25 -24.81 -1.72
C HIS A 256 -3.69 -25.35 -0.36
N HIS A 257 -4.46 -24.59 0.43
CA HIS A 257 -4.86 -24.94 1.80
C HIS A 257 -3.65 -25.39 2.66
N ASN A 258 -2.51 -24.75 2.47
CA ASN A 258 -1.27 -25.05 3.15
C ASN A 258 -0.94 -23.95 4.16
N LEU A 259 -1.12 -24.26 5.45
CA LEU A 259 -0.86 -23.35 6.57
C LEU A 259 0.64 -23.20 6.89
N GLN A 260 1.49 -24.13 6.46
CA GLN A 260 2.86 -24.22 6.95
C GLN A 260 3.69 -22.96 6.68
N PRO A 261 3.68 -22.36 5.47
CA PRO A 261 4.46 -21.15 5.20
C PRO A 261 4.06 -19.96 6.09
N ALA A 262 2.77 -19.86 6.45
CA ALA A 262 2.28 -18.80 7.32
C ALA A 262 2.63 -19.06 8.79
N ILE A 263 2.59 -20.32 9.23
CA ILE A 263 3.04 -20.74 10.56
C ILE A 263 4.53 -20.43 10.73
N ASP A 264 5.36 -20.81 9.75
CA ASP A 264 6.80 -20.58 9.78
C ASP A 264 7.12 -19.08 9.81
N TRP A 265 6.39 -18.28 9.01
CA TRP A 265 6.53 -16.83 9.03
C TRP A 265 6.13 -16.25 10.40
N ALA A 266 5.00 -16.68 10.97
CA ALA A 266 4.55 -16.19 12.27
C ALA A 266 5.55 -16.55 13.38
N ALA A 267 6.09 -17.76 13.37
CA ALA A 267 7.11 -18.19 14.33
C ALA A 267 8.40 -17.35 14.22
N GLN A 268 8.85 -17.02 13.01
CA GLN A 268 10.02 -16.16 12.78
C GLN A 268 9.81 -14.73 13.30
N HIS A 269 8.56 -14.27 13.37
CA HIS A 269 8.20 -12.91 13.80
C HIS A 269 7.49 -12.89 15.17
N SER A 270 7.52 -14.00 15.92
CA SER A 270 6.72 -14.20 17.14
C SER A 270 6.91 -13.09 18.17
N ALA A 271 8.16 -12.71 18.48
CA ALA A 271 8.47 -11.62 19.42
C ALA A 271 7.85 -10.27 19.01
N ALA A 272 7.87 -9.93 17.71
CA ALA A 272 7.30 -8.69 17.21
C ALA A 272 5.76 -8.74 17.19
N LEU A 273 5.18 -9.90 16.92
CA LEU A 273 3.73 -10.12 16.98
C LEU A 273 3.21 -10.06 18.42
N ASP A 274 3.94 -10.61 19.38
CA ASP A 274 3.59 -10.64 20.79
C ASP A 274 3.60 -9.25 21.44
N GLN A 275 4.64 -8.44 21.15
CA GLN A 275 4.71 -7.05 21.63
C GLN A 275 3.50 -6.22 21.20
N ARG A 276 2.88 -6.59 20.08
CA ARG A 276 1.70 -5.93 19.53
C ARG A 276 0.38 -6.55 20.00
N GLY A 277 0.44 -7.62 20.79
CA GLY A 277 -0.74 -8.37 21.21
C GLY A 277 -1.46 -9.06 20.06
N SER A 278 -0.76 -9.38 18.96
CA SER A 278 -1.33 -10.10 17.82
C SER A 278 -1.87 -11.46 18.24
N THR A 279 -2.90 -11.96 17.56
CA THR A 279 -3.47 -13.30 17.80
C THR A 279 -3.15 -14.29 16.68
N LEU A 280 -2.41 -13.84 15.65
CA LEU A 280 -2.20 -14.57 14.40
C LEU A 280 -1.55 -15.95 14.61
N GLU A 281 -0.53 -16.02 15.45
CA GLU A 281 0.21 -17.27 15.69
C GLU A 281 -0.68 -18.36 16.30
N PHE A 282 -1.54 -17.97 17.25
CA PHE A 282 -2.53 -18.88 17.84
C PHE A 282 -3.63 -19.25 16.84
N GLU A 283 -4.15 -18.31 16.06
CA GLU A 283 -5.19 -18.58 15.06
C GLU A 283 -4.71 -19.57 13.98
N LEU A 284 -3.48 -19.42 13.50
CA LEU A 284 -2.84 -20.37 12.59
C LEU A 284 -2.69 -21.75 13.23
N SER A 285 -2.24 -21.80 14.48
CA SER A 285 -2.04 -23.05 15.20
C SER A 285 -3.35 -23.79 15.47
N ARG A 286 -4.39 -23.04 15.84
CA ARG A 286 -5.74 -23.56 16.02
C ARG A 286 -6.33 -24.09 14.72
N LEU A 287 -6.20 -23.35 13.62
CA LEU A 287 -6.68 -23.82 12.31
C LEU A 287 -5.94 -25.10 11.87
N LYS A 288 -4.64 -25.20 12.16
CA LYS A 288 -3.89 -26.45 11.87
C LYS A 288 -4.38 -27.62 12.71
N PHE A 289 -4.69 -27.40 13.98
CA PHE A 289 -5.29 -28.44 14.82
C PHE A 289 -6.63 -28.93 14.25
N VAL A 290 -7.50 -28.00 13.83
CA VAL A 290 -8.79 -28.31 13.21
C VAL A 290 -8.61 -29.11 11.90
N GLU A 291 -7.67 -28.70 11.05
CA GLU A 291 -7.33 -29.41 9.80
C GLU A 291 -6.88 -30.86 10.06
N LEU A 292 -5.98 -31.06 11.04
CA LEU A 292 -5.50 -32.39 11.41
C LEU A 292 -6.60 -33.24 12.03
N TYR A 293 -7.46 -32.66 12.86
CA TYR A 293 -8.57 -33.37 13.49
C TYR A 293 -9.56 -33.89 12.43
N SER A 294 -9.86 -33.05 11.43
CA SER A 294 -10.83 -33.34 10.38
C SER A 294 -10.23 -34.08 9.17
N SER A 295 -8.94 -34.45 9.19
CA SER A 295 -8.31 -35.18 8.10
C SER A 295 -8.90 -36.58 7.96
N HIS A 296 -9.34 -36.95 6.76
CA HIS A 296 -9.93 -38.27 6.45
C HIS A 296 -8.88 -39.28 5.96
N THR A 297 -7.63 -39.13 6.38
CA THR A 297 -6.57 -40.07 5.98
C THR A 297 -6.85 -41.44 6.62
N PRO A 298 -6.93 -42.54 5.84
CA PRO A 298 -7.19 -43.85 6.41
C PRO A 298 -6.11 -44.20 7.44
N PRO A 299 -6.47 -44.68 8.63
CA PRO A 299 -5.51 -45.01 9.66
C PRO A 299 -4.62 -46.15 9.19
N THR A 300 -3.30 -45.98 9.33
CA THR A 300 -2.36 -47.09 9.13
C THR A 300 -2.58 -48.09 10.28
N PRO A 301 -2.73 -49.40 10.00
CA PRO A 301 -3.13 -50.39 11.01
C PRO A 301 -2.12 -50.57 12.15
N THR A 302 -0.86 -50.16 11.94
CA THR A 302 0.20 -50.14 12.97
C THR A 302 1.05 -48.88 12.81
N PRO A 303 0.64 -47.74 13.41
CA PRO A 303 1.44 -46.52 13.35
C PRO A 303 2.69 -46.73 14.21
N THR A 304 3.85 -46.84 13.56
CA THR A 304 5.17 -46.92 14.20
C THR A 304 5.81 -45.54 14.38
N THR A 305 5.36 -44.54 13.61
CA THR A 305 5.86 -43.18 13.70
C THR A 305 4.75 -42.16 13.98
N PRO A 306 5.04 -41.01 14.63
CA PRO A 306 4.06 -39.94 14.84
C PRO A 306 3.48 -39.38 13.53
N SER A 307 4.20 -39.55 12.41
CA SER A 307 3.75 -39.12 11.07
C SER A 307 2.66 -40.03 10.48
N GLU A 308 2.45 -41.22 11.03
CA GLU A 308 1.43 -42.18 10.58
C GLU A 308 0.08 -42.01 11.31
N LEU A 309 0.03 -41.10 12.30
CA LEU A 309 -1.19 -40.76 13.01
C LEU A 309 -2.14 -39.97 12.11
N SER A 310 -3.43 -40.28 12.20
CA SER A 310 -4.50 -39.60 11.45
C SER A 310 -5.58 -39.05 12.37
N GLY A 311 -6.28 -38.01 11.90
CA GLY A 311 -7.45 -37.45 12.57
C GLY A 311 -7.14 -36.94 13.99
N PRO A 312 -7.99 -37.25 14.99
CA PRO A 312 -7.83 -36.78 16.37
C PRO A 312 -6.47 -37.10 17.00
N LEU A 313 -5.85 -38.25 16.67
CA LEU A 313 -4.54 -38.62 17.23
C LEU A 313 -3.41 -37.74 16.67
N SER A 314 -3.49 -37.39 15.39
CA SER A 314 -2.54 -36.45 14.76
C SER A 314 -2.68 -35.05 15.35
N ALA A 315 -3.93 -34.60 15.54
CA ALA A 315 -4.23 -33.33 16.19
C ALA A 315 -3.71 -33.29 17.64
N LEU A 316 -3.85 -34.38 18.40
CA LEU A 316 -3.29 -34.49 19.76
C LEU A 316 -1.77 -34.40 19.76
N ALA A 317 -1.08 -35.12 18.86
CA ALA A 317 0.37 -35.07 18.76
C ALA A 317 0.87 -33.65 18.46
N TYR A 318 0.19 -32.96 17.52
CA TYR A 318 0.44 -31.56 17.22
C TYR A 318 0.20 -30.64 18.43
N ALA A 319 -0.96 -30.77 19.09
CA ALA A 319 -1.33 -29.96 20.24
C ALA A 319 -0.32 -30.05 21.39
N ARG A 320 0.20 -31.25 21.68
CA ARG A 320 1.22 -31.46 22.73
C ARG A 320 2.51 -30.73 22.47
N ARG A 321 2.89 -30.54 21.20
CA ARG A 321 4.09 -29.80 20.81
C ARG A 321 3.84 -28.29 20.79
N THR A 322 2.70 -27.87 20.26
CA THR A 322 2.45 -26.48 19.89
C THR A 322 1.74 -25.69 20.99
N PHE A 323 0.70 -26.23 21.63
CA PHE A 323 -0.12 -25.44 22.56
C PHE A 323 0.52 -25.03 23.90
N PRO A 324 1.58 -25.70 24.43
CA PRO A 324 2.23 -25.21 25.64
C PRO A 324 2.73 -23.77 25.55
N THR A 325 3.15 -23.30 24.37
CA THR A 325 3.62 -21.91 24.15
C THR A 325 2.49 -20.88 24.31
N PHE A 326 1.24 -21.28 24.07
CA PHE A 326 0.07 -20.39 24.12
C PHE A 326 -0.68 -20.43 25.46
N SER A 327 -0.23 -21.27 26.40
CA SER A 327 -0.93 -21.55 27.66
C SER A 327 -1.20 -20.32 28.54
N THR A 328 -0.35 -19.30 28.48
CA THR A 328 -0.52 -18.09 29.32
C THR A 328 -1.71 -17.24 28.88
N ARG A 329 -1.94 -17.13 27.56
CA ARG A 329 -2.94 -16.23 26.96
C ARG A 329 -4.19 -16.95 26.48
N TYR A 330 -4.07 -18.20 26.05
CA TYR A 330 -5.11 -18.98 25.37
C TYR A 330 -5.40 -20.32 26.07
N ALA A 331 -5.27 -20.37 27.40
CA ALA A 331 -5.49 -21.59 28.18
C ALA A 331 -6.89 -22.18 27.95
N THR A 332 -7.92 -21.33 28.01
CA THR A 332 -9.33 -21.74 27.90
C THR A 332 -9.60 -22.37 26.54
N GLU A 333 -9.15 -21.73 25.48
CA GLU A 333 -9.31 -22.18 24.10
C GLU A 333 -8.52 -23.47 23.85
N THR A 334 -7.29 -23.53 24.34
CA THR A 334 -6.43 -24.72 24.25
C THR A 334 -7.07 -25.93 24.93
N VAL A 335 -7.58 -25.75 26.16
CA VAL A 335 -8.25 -26.82 26.91
C VAL A 335 -9.52 -27.27 26.19
N ALA A 336 -10.28 -26.35 25.61
CA ALA A 336 -11.49 -26.69 24.87
C ALA A 336 -11.19 -27.48 23.57
N LEU A 337 -10.12 -27.13 22.85
CA LEU A 337 -9.64 -27.89 21.68
C LEU A 337 -9.16 -29.29 22.08
N LEU A 338 -8.43 -29.43 23.19
CA LEU A 338 -8.01 -30.74 23.70
C LEU A 338 -9.22 -31.57 24.19
N GLY A 339 -10.20 -30.92 24.82
CA GLY A 339 -11.43 -31.56 25.28
C GLY A 339 -12.27 -32.16 24.15
N SER A 340 -12.23 -31.56 22.95
CA SER A 340 -12.96 -32.06 21.79
C SER A 340 -12.48 -33.45 21.33
N LEU A 341 -11.24 -33.84 21.64
CA LEU A 341 -10.68 -35.15 21.30
C LEU A 341 -11.47 -36.31 21.91
N ALA A 342 -12.09 -36.11 23.08
CA ALA A 342 -12.89 -37.14 23.76
C ALA A 342 -14.22 -37.43 23.05
N PHE A 343 -14.65 -36.57 22.13
CA PHE A 343 -15.91 -36.69 21.41
C PHE A 343 -15.74 -37.25 19.99
N ALA A 344 -14.53 -37.66 19.61
CA ALA A 344 -14.32 -38.33 18.33
C ALA A 344 -14.98 -39.73 18.30
N PRO A 345 -15.59 -40.14 17.17
CA PRO A 345 -15.72 -39.40 15.91
C PRO A 345 -16.91 -38.43 15.88
N ASP A 346 -17.86 -38.51 16.82
CA ASP A 346 -19.09 -37.72 16.83
C ASP A 346 -18.92 -36.32 17.45
N LEU A 347 -18.13 -35.48 16.77
CA LEU A 347 -17.90 -34.10 17.18
C LEU A 347 -19.16 -33.22 17.05
N ALA A 348 -20.09 -33.58 16.15
CA ALA A 348 -21.27 -32.78 15.84
C ALA A 348 -22.24 -32.67 17.02
N SER A 349 -22.35 -33.72 17.84
CA SER A 349 -23.17 -33.72 19.06
C SER A 349 -22.46 -33.11 20.29
N SER A 350 -21.17 -32.79 20.16
CA SER A 350 -20.36 -32.31 21.28
C SER A 350 -20.61 -30.83 21.62
N PRO A 351 -20.36 -30.40 22.87
CA PRO A 351 -20.37 -28.99 23.23
C PRO A 351 -19.28 -28.17 22.52
N TYR A 352 -18.31 -28.83 21.87
CA TYR A 352 -17.17 -28.21 21.19
C TYR A 352 -17.39 -28.00 19.70
N HIS A 353 -18.54 -28.39 19.12
CA HIS A 353 -18.80 -28.29 17.69
C HIS A 353 -18.54 -26.87 17.12
N ASN A 354 -18.91 -25.84 17.88
CA ASN A 354 -18.70 -24.45 17.48
C ASN A 354 -17.23 -24.07 17.31
N LEU A 355 -16.29 -24.73 17.98
CA LEU A 355 -14.85 -24.47 17.81
C LEU A 355 -14.35 -24.83 16.42
N PHE A 356 -15.06 -25.71 15.71
CA PHE A 356 -14.73 -26.22 14.39
C PHE A 356 -15.56 -25.55 13.28
N THR A 357 -16.72 -24.98 13.61
CA THR A 357 -17.60 -24.30 12.65
C THR A 357 -17.52 -22.78 12.70
N THR A 358 -17.22 -22.20 13.86
CA THR A 358 -17.42 -20.78 14.14
C THR A 358 -16.09 -20.07 14.32
N HIS A 359 -15.54 -19.53 13.22
CA HIS A 359 -14.32 -18.70 13.18
C HIS A 359 -13.00 -19.46 13.29
N SER A 360 -12.40 -19.79 12.15
CA SER A 360 -11.02 -19.44 11.75
C SER A 360 -10.89 -20.02 10.36
N THR A 361 -11.43 -19.32 9.37
CA THR A 361 -11.37 -19.81 7.98
C THR A 361 -10.02 -19.42 7.38
N TYR A 362 -9.60 -20.14 6.34
CA TYR A 362 -8.46 -19.72 5.52
C TYR A 362 -8.58 -18.25 5.06
N ALA A 363 -9.80 -17.76 4.82
CA ALA A 363 -10.05 -16.36 4.48
C ALA A 363 -9.79 -15.41 5.66
N THR A 364 -10.30 -15.71 6.85
CA THR A 364 -10.10 -14.89 8.05
C THR A 364 -8.62 -14.85 8.45
N VAL A 365 -7.95 -16.01 8.45
CA VAL A 365 -6.52 -16.11 8.76
C VAL A 365 -5.68 -15.41 7.70
N SER A 366 -6.04 -15.50 6.42
CA SER A 366 -5.38 -14.75 5.35
C SER A 366 -5.47 -13.24 5.56
N GLN A 367 -6.62 -12.71 5.97
CA GLN A 367 -6.79 -11.28 6.23
C GLN A 367 -5.99 -10.84 7.45
N ALA A 368 -6.01 -11.63 8.53
CA ALA A 368 -5.18 -11.39 9.70
C ALA A 368 -3.69 -11.38 9.33
N PHE A 369 -3.23 -12.38 8.58
CA PHE A 369 -1.86 -12.47 8.08
C PHE A 369 -1.46 -11.23 7.27
N THR A 370 -2.26 -10.80 6.29
CA THR A 370 -1.98 -9.60 5.49
C THR A 370 -1.87 -8.35 6.36
N ARG A 371 -2.76 -8.20 7.35
CA ARG A 371 -2.74 -7.08 8.29
C ARG A 371 -1.45 -7.06 9.11
N GLU A 372 -1.10 -8.17 9.74
CA GLU A 372 0.11 -8.26 10.57
C GLU A 372 1.37 -8.07 9.71
N PHE A 373 1.42 -8.68 8.53
CA PHE A 373 2.52 -8.52 7.59
C PHE A 373 2.76 -7.05 7.22
N CYS A 374 1.73 -6.34 6.80
CA CYS A 374 1.85 -4.90 6.47
C CYS A 374 2.24 -4.10 7.70
N THR A 375 1.65 -4.41 8.85
CA THR A 375 1.93 -3.70 10.09
C THR A 375 3.40 -3.85 10.54
N LEU A 376 3.99 -5.04 10.39
CA LEU A 376 5.41 -5.27 10.68
C LEU A 376 6.34 -4.55 9.70
N LEU A 377 5.87 -4.23 8.49
CA LEU A 377 6.57 -3.34 7.55
C LEU A 377 6.34 -1.85 7.85
N ALA A 378 5.73 -1.50 9.00
CA ALA A 378 5.27 -0.15 9.33
C ALA A 378 4.34 0.47 8.29
N LEU A 379 3.61 -0.38 7.58
CA LEU A 379 2.68 0.00 6.54
C LEU A 379 1.24 -0.07 7.07
N PRO A 380 0.37 0.90 6.72
CA PRO A 380 -1.04 0.82 7.08
C PRO A 380 -1.67 -0.49 6.58
N ALA A 381 -2.60 -1.06 7.34
CA ALA A 381 -3.27 -2.30 6.98
C ALA A 381 -4.07 -2.17 5.67
N ALA A 382 -4.76 -1.03 5.50
CA ALA A 382 -5.45 -0.67 4.26
C ALA A 382 -4.56 0.21 3.38
N SER A 383 -4.75 0.12 2.06
CA SER A 383 -4.06 1.01 1.11
C SER A 383 -4.46 2.47 1.36
N PRO A 384 -3.51 3.41 1.54
CA PRO A 384 -3.84 4.83 1.66
C PRO A 384 -4.63 5.37 0.47
N LEU A 385 -4.33 4.88 -0.74
CA LEU A 385 -5.07 5.26 -1.95
C LEU A 385 -6.53 4.79 -1.89
N TYR A 386 -6.75 3.56 -1.43
CA TYR A 386 -8.10 3.02 -1.24
C TYR A 386 -8.85 3.87 -0.20
N THR A 387 -8.26 4.06 0.98
CA THR A 387 -8.85 4.85 2.07
C THR A 387 -9.22 6.26 1.63
N ALA A 388 -8.29 6.98 1.00
CA ALA A 388 -8.52 8.35 0.54
C ALA A 388 -9.58 8.43 -0.55
N THR A 389 -9.57 7.49 -1.50
CA THR A 389 -10.56 7.45 -2.59
C THR A 389 -11.96 7.14 -2.05
N THR A 390 -12.09 6.17 -1.13
CA THR A 390 -13.37 5.82 -0.53
C THR A 390 -13.92 6.95 0.32
N ALA A 391 -13.11 7.51 1.22
CA ALA A 391 -13.51 8.67 2.04
C ALA A 391 -13.87 9.87 1.16
N GLY A 392 -13.06 10.17 0.14
CA GLY A 392 -13.32 11.22 -0.83
C GLY A 392 -14.62 11.00 -1.61
N THR A 393 -14.92 9.76 -2.01
CA THR A 393 -16.18 9.43 -2.70
C THR A 393 -17.39 9.66 -1.81
N ILE A 394 -17.30 9.32 -0.53
CA ILE A 394 -18.36 9.59 0.46
C ILE A 394 -18.54 11.10 0.68
N ALA A 395 -17.43 11.85 0.72
CA ALA A 395 -17.42 13.29 0.94
C ALA A 395 -17.89 14.11 -0.28
N LEU A 396 -17.62 13.63 -1.49
CA LEU A 396 -17.74 14.40 -2.73
C LEU A 396 -19.11 15.06 -2.94
N PRO A 397 -20.26 14.38 -2.71
CA PRO A 397 -21.57 15.02 -2.90
C PRO A 397 -21.78 16.22 -1.96
N VAL A 398 -21.33 16.11 -0.71
CA VAL A 398 -21.44 17.17 0.31
C VAL A 398 -20.54 18.34 -0.07
N LEU A 399 -19.29 18.06 -0.45
CA LEU A 399 -18.32 19.07 -0.86
C LEU A 399 -18.73 19.80 -2.15
N ALA A 400 -19.29 19.08 -3.13
CA ALA A 400 -19.80 19.68 -4.36
C ALA A 400 -20.98 20.62 -4.09
N LYS A 401 -21.89 20.22 -3.18
CA LYS A 401 -23.00 21.09 -2.75
C LYS A 401 -22.48 22.33 -2.02
N LEU A 402 -21.52 22.16 -1.12
CA LEU A 402 -20.88 23.26 -0.40
C LEU A 402 -20.24 24.26 -1.37
N ALA A 403 -19.46 23.79 -2.34
CA ALA A 403 -18.83 24.64 -3.35
C ALA A 403 -19.87 25.42 -4.17
N SER A 404 -20.98 24.78 -4.54
CA SER A 404 -22.08 25.45 -5.23
C SER A 404 -22.70 26.58 -4.40
N ILE A 405 -22.83 26.40 -3.08
CA ILE A 405 -23.39 27.40 -2.17
C ILE A 405 -22.42 28.56 -1.97
N LEU A 406 -21.14 28.28 -1.70
CA LEU A 406 -20.11 29.31 -1.49
C LEU A 406 -19.94 30.20 -2.73
N ASN A 407 -19.93 29.60 -3.92
CA ASN A 407 -19.88 30.34 -5.19
C ASN A 407 -21.10 31.26 -5.39
N LYS A 408 -22.27 30.88 -4.86
CA LYS A 408 -23.49 31.70 -4.94
C LYS A 408 -23.55 32.79 -3.86
N SER A 409 -23.04 32.52 -2.66
CA SER A 409 -23.10 33.46 -1.54
C SER A 409 -21.99 34.52 -1.56
N ARG A 410 -20.97 34.36 -2.41
CA ARG A 410 -19.71 35.14 -2.39
C ARG A 410 -19.04 35.15 -1.00
N GLY A 411 -19.38 34.19 -0.14
CA GLY A 411 -18.74 34.02 1.16
C GLY A 411 -17.42 33.29 1.00
N GLN A 412 -16.34 33.86 1.52
CA GLN A 412 -15.06 33.16 1.66
C GLN A 412 -15.05 32.44 3.02
N TRP A 413 -14.73 31.16 3.00
CA TRP A 413 -14.49 30.40 4.22
C TRP A 413 -13.06 30.66 4.69
N THR A 414 -12.88 30.99 5.97
CA THR A 414 -11.61 31.50 6.50
C THR A 414 -10.86 30.50 7.40
N SER A 415 -11.45 29.34 7.72
CA SER A 415 -10.76 28.31 8.51
C SER A 415 -9.86 27.45 7.62
N VAL A 416 -8.57 27.38 7.97
CA VAL A 416 -7.51 26.76 7.15
C VAL A 416 -7.48 25.23 7.25
N ASN A 417 -8.06 24.63 8.29
CA ASN A 417 -7.97 23.18 8.56
C ASN A 417 -9.32 22.51 8.87
N GLU A 418 -10.44 23.19 8.63
CA GLU A 418 -11.76 22.68 8.99
C GLU A 418 -12.75 22.83 7.83
N LEU A 419 -13.57 21.79 7.65
CA LEU A 419 -14.70 21.84 6.74
C LEU A 419 -15.91 22.46 7.47
N PRO A 420 -16.70 23.33 6.82
CA PRO A 420 -17.89 23.94 7.41
C PRO A 420 -19.05 22.94 7.64
N VAL A 421 -18.89 21.70 7.18
CA VAL A 421 -19.86 20.63 7.29
C VAL A 421 -19.14 19.33 7.64
N GLU A 422 -19.71 18.59 8.57
CA GLU A 422 -19.26 17.24 8.87
C GLU A 422 -19.51 16.32 7.67
N THR A 423 -18.49 15.55 7.31
CA THR A 423 -18.66 14.46 6.35
C THR A 423 -19.04 13.21 7.13
N PRO A 424 -20.17 12.54 6.82
CA PRO A 424 -20.63 11.36 7.54
C PRO A 424 -19.80 10.12 7.16
N LEU A 425 -18.53 10.12 7.55
CA LEU A 425 -17.64 8.99 7.34
C LEU A 425 -18.02 7.86 8.33
N PRO A 426 -18.03 6.59 7.88
CA PRO A 426 -18.24 5.45 8.77
C PRO A 426 -17.18 5.36 9.87
N PRO A 427 -17.47 4.72 11.02
CA PRO A 427 -16.52 4.59 12.13
C PRO A 427 -15.15 4.00 11.74
N GLY A 428 -15.09 3.17 10.69
CA GLY A 428 -13.83 2.62 10.16
C GLY A 428 -12.88 3.63 9.51
N PHE A 429 -13.29 4.89 9.35
CA PHE A 429 -12.46 6.00 8.85
C PHE A 429 -12.03 6.97 9.97
N SER A 430 -12.41 6.69 11.22
CA SER A 430 -11.99 7.46 12.39
C SER A 430 -10.68 6.89 12.94
N PHE A 431 -9.55 7.34 12.40
CA PHE A 431 -8.22 6.81 12.74
C PHE A 431 -7.61 7.39 14.01
N HIS A 432 -8.10 8.56 14.44
CA HIS A 432 -7.58 9.28 15.61
C HIS A 432 -8.73 9.59 16.55
N ALA A 433 -8.51 9.38 17.84
CA ALA A 433 -9.41 9.94 18.83
C ALA A 433 -9.19 11.46 18.85
N VAL A 434 -10.29 12.20 18.79
CA VAL A 434 -10.27 13.65 18.87
C VAL A 434 -11.04 14.08 20.10
N PHE A 435 -10.47 14.99 20.87
CA PHE A 435 -11.17 15.64 21.96
C PHE A 435 -11.62 17.02 21.51
N VAL A 436 -12.92 17.28 21.56
CA VAL A 436 -13.47 18.63 21.38
C VAL A 436 -13.80 19.18 22.76
N CYS A 437 -13.23 20.32 23.10
CA CYS A 437 -13.47 20.94 24.39
C CYS A 437 -14.93 21.40 24.49
N PRO A 438 -15.68 20.95 25.48
CA PRO A 438 -17.10 21.31 25.59
C PRO A 438 -17.32 22.75 26.07
N VAL A 439 -16.26 23.48 26.46
CA VAL A 439 -16.30 24.90 26.85
C VAL A 439 -16.00 25.80 25.66
N SER A 440 -14.85 25.64 25.00
CA SER A 440 -14.50 26.44 23.83
C SER A 440 -15.20 25.98 22.55
N LYS A 441 -15.68 24.73 22.51
CA LYS A 441 -16.21 24.04 21.32
C LYS A 441 -15.18 23.87 20.20
N GLU A 442 -13.91 23.86 20.57
CA GLU A 442 -12.78 23.70 19.66
C GLU A 442 -12.09 22.36 19.90
N GLN A 443 -11.53 21.77 18.83
CA GLN A 443 -10.72 20.56 18.93
C GLN A 443 -9.41 20.87 19.67
N ALA A 444 -9.04 20.02 20.64
CA ALA A 444 -7.76 20.14 21.32
C ALA A 444 -6.58 19.81 20.40
N THR A 445 -5.46 20.47 20.67
CA THR A 445 -4.21 20.35 19.91
C THR A 445 -3.04 20.05 20.85
N ASP A 446 -1.84 19.79 20.31
CA ASP A 446 -0.65 19.63 21.15
C ASP A 446 -0.29 20.89 21.95
N ALA A 447 -0.58 22.06 21.39
CA ALA A 447 -0.39 23.35 22.04
C ALA A 447 -1.50 23.65 23.07
N ASN A 448 -2.74 23.23 22.77
CA ASN A 448 -3.91 23.37 23.63
C ASN A 448 -4.51 21.99 23.99
N PRO A 449 -3.81 21.18 24.81
CA PRO A 449 -4.19 19.80 25.06
C PRO A 449 -5.41 19.67 25.98
N PRO A 450 -6.06 18.51 25.99
CA PRO A 450 -7.09 18.20 26.98
C PRO A 450 -6.48 18.08 28.38
N MET A 451 -7.11 18.73 29.35
CA MET A 451 -6.73 18.77 30.76
C MET A 451 -7.85 18.17 31.59
N MET A 452 -7.56 17.06 32.27
CA MET A 452 -8.47 16.39 33.19
C MET A 452 -8.37 17.03 34.57
N LEU A 453 -9.50 17.52 35.07
CA LEU A 453 -9.66 18.04 36.42
C LEU A 453 -9.70 16.88 37.44
N PRO A 454 -9.44 17.13 38.74
CA PRO A 454 -9.55 16.10 39.79
C PRO A 454 -10.93 15.44 39.89
N CYS A 455 -11.99 16.11 39.43
CA CYS A 455 -13.33 15.55 39.36
C CYS A 455 -13.59 14.63 38.16
N GLY A 456 -12.59 14.42 37.29
CA GLY A 456 -12.67 13.54 36.11
C GLY A 456 -13.18 14.22 34.83
N HIS A 457 -13.72 15.44 34.90
CA HIS A 457 -14.09 16.20 33.70
C HIS A 457 -12.86 16.72 32.97
N VAL A 458 -12.94 16.76 31.64
CA VAL A 458 -11.84 17.18 30.76
C VAL A 458 -12.23 18.47 30.03
N ILE A 459 -11.34 19.45 30.02
CA ILE A 459 -11.47 20.72 29.27
C ILE A 459 -10.14 21.07 28.61
N ALA A 460 -10.12 21.92 27.58
CA ALA A 460 -8.88 22.37 26.95
C ALA A 460 -8.03 23.21 27.93
N LYS A 461 -6.69 23.18 27.76
CA LYS A 461 -5.73 23.93 28.57
C LYS A 461 -6.03 25.43 28.61
N GLU A 462 -6.34 26.05 27.48
CA GLU A 462 -6.69 27.47 27.42
C GLU A 462 -8.01 27.75 28.15
N SER A 463 -8.99 26.85 28.07
CA SER A 463 -10.25 26.97 28.81
C SER A 463 -10.04 26.88 30.32
N LEU A 464 -9.14 25.99 30.76
CA LEU A 464 -8.70 25.87 32.15
C LEU A 464 -8.04 27.18 32.62
N GLU A 465 -7.05 27.69 31.88
CA GLU A 465 -6.33 28.92 32.21
C GLU A 465 -7.24 30.14 32.24
N MET A 466 -8.19 30.24 31.30
CA MET A 466 -9.20 31.30 31.29
C MET A 466 -10.11 31.25 32.52
N HIS A 467 -10.58 30.05 32.92
CA HIS A 467 -11.43 29.89 34.11
C HIS A 467 -10.66 30.14 35.42
N ALA A 468 -9.35 29.91 35.40
CA ALA A 468 -8.43 30.15 36.49
C ALA A 468 -7.91 31.60 36.57
N ARG A 469 -8.11 32.42 35.53
CA ARG A 469 -7.45 33.72 35.39
C ARG A 469 -7.70 34.62 36.62
N GLY A 470 -6.61 34.98 37.30
CA GLY A 470 -6.64 35.81 38.50
C GLY A 470 -7.16 35.13 39.79
N LYS A 471 -7.35 33.81 39.78
CA LYS A 471 -7.89 33.03 40.92
C LYS A 471 -6.96 31.87 41.28
N SER A 472 -6.82 31.60 42.58
CA SER A 472 -6.07 30.44 43.09
C SER A 472 -6.83 29.12 42.97
N ARG A 473 -8.15 29.18 42.78
CA ARG A 473 -9.06 28.04 42.60
C ARG A 473 -10.07 28.33 41.52
N MET A 474 -10.49 27.30 40.80
CA MET A 474 -11.55 27.38 39.80
C MET A 474 -12.59 26.29 40.01
N LYS A 475 -13.81 26.57 39.57
CA LYS A 475 -14.93 25.61 39.54
C LYS A 475 -14.91 24.86 38.22
N CYS A 476 -15.23 23.56 38.26
CA CYS A 476 -15.50 22.79 37.07
C CYS A 476 -16.75 23.35 36.36
N PRO A 477 -16.75 23.49 35.02
CA PRO A 477 -17.92 23.94 34.27
C PRO A 477 -19.10 22.95 34.31
N TYR A 478 -18.83 21.67 34.57
CA TYR A 478 -19.82 20.57 34.50
C TYR A 478 -20.31 20.09 35.85
N CYS A 479 -19.64 20.46 36.95
CA CYS A 479 -19.98 19.95 38.28
C CYS A 479 -19.59 20.94 39.37
N PRO A 480 -20.10 20.80 40.61
CA PRO A 480 -19.78 21.72 41.70
C PRO A 480 -18.34 21.57 42.25
N GLY A 481 -17.53 20.68 41.68
CA GLY A 481 -16.15 20.44 42.12
C GLY A 481 -15.25 21.66 41.89
N GLU A 482 -14.43 21.98 42.89
CA GLU A 482 -13.41 23.03 42.83
C GLU A 482 -12.02 22.42 42.89
N CYS A 483 -11.09 22.97 42.10
CA CYS A 483 -9.71 22.53 42.06
C CYS A 483 -8.75 23.69 41.87
N ARG A 484 -7.46 23.45 42.15
CA ARG A 484 -6.38 24.33 41.70
C ARG A 484 -6.04 23.99 40.25
N PRO A 485 -5.75 24.97 39.38
CA PRO A 485 -5.38 24.70 37.99
C PRO A 485 -4.16 23.78 37.87
N SER A 486 -3.23 23.86 38.82
CA SER A 486 -2.05 23.01 38.92
C SER A 486 -2.35 21.52 39.21
N GLU A 487 -3.57 21.20 39.66
CA GLU A 487 -4.00 19.81 39.92
C GLU A 487 -4.55 19.14 38.66
N ALA A 488 -4.81 19.90 37.60
CA ALA A 488 -5.25 19.36 36.33
C ALA A 488 -4.11 18.61 35.63
N ARG A 489 -4.42 17.44 35.07
CA ARG A 489 -3.44 16.59 34.38
C ARG A 489 -3.71 16.56 32.89
N ARG A 490 -2.67 16.67 32.08
CA ARG A 490 -2.78 16.48 30.63
C ARG A 490 -3.27 15.07 30.34
N VAL A 491 -4.27 14.96 29.47
CA VAL A 491 -4.71 13.71 28.86
C VAL A 491 -4.01 13.57 27.51
N TYR A 492 -3.52 12.37 27.22
CA TYR A 492 -3.02 12.00 25.90
C TYR A 492 -4.13 11.21 25.22
N VAL A 493 -4.61 11.72 24.08
CA VAL A 493 -5.78 11.22 23.34
C VAL A 493 -5.31 10.65 22.00
#